data_AF-A0A352WPE0-F1
#
_entry.id   AF-A0A352WPE0-F1
#
_cell.length_a   1.000
_cell.length_b   1.000
_cell.length_c   1.000
_cell.angle_alpha   90.00
_cell.angle_beta   90.00
_cell.angle_gamma   90.00
#
_symmetry.space_group_name_H-M   'P 1'
#
loop_
_entity.id
_entity.type
_entity.pdbx_description
1 polymer ?
#
loop_
_entity_poly.entity_id
_entity_poly.type
_entity_poly.pdbx_seq_one_letter_code
_entity_poly.pdbx_strand_id
1 'polypeptide(L)'
;MKMGLMDKLNSVDHSSPNHSEEKHLDDILDRAESLMAAIEAEGTPPGVHLAYELEYQRGGRNIVESGFWGLLGLMFIGVPLGMIVMMLLAFLSNPSGATPLGLICLPLLGVGAFAFASMGKDIVSEPVRNLTDPDPVEHVVERTWLDPGNRFVAVYLHATDDESGIEHKPEIVTAFFVGENSYVSVGTQHPHGGADNVDPGREIVAIYAMTKITDYHSAHTITFAYGQRLKADELGKTISDVMGIRLKN
;
A
#
# COMPACT_ATOMS: atom_id res chain seq x y z
N MET A 1 -8.20 -50.04 -8.46
CA MET A 1 -7.40 -49.30 -7.46
C MET A 1 -8.06 -47.95 -7.23
N LYS A 2 -8.59 -47.70 -6.04
CA LYS A 2 -9.15 -46.40 -5.64
C LYS A 2 -8.02 -45.57 -5.05
N MET A 3 -7.64 -44.46 -5.71
CA MET A 3 -6.75 -43.47 -5.12
C MET A 3 -7.37 -42.94 -3.82
N GLY A 4 -6.56 -42.84 -2.77
CA GLY A 4 -6.98 -42.40 -1.45
C GLY A 4 -7.22 -40.88 -1.42
N LEU A 5 -8.12 -40.43 -0.56
CA LEU A 5 -8.43 -39.00 -0.37
C LEU A 5 -7.19 -38.17 0.03
N MET A 6 -6.20 -38.81 0.68
CA MET A 6 -4.92 -38.22 1.06
C MET A 6 -3.98 -38.02 -0.15
N ASP A 7 -4.03 -38.88 -1.17
CA ASP A 7 -3.25 -38.69 -2.41
C ASP A 7 -3.77 -37.50 -3.23
N LYS A 8 -5.05 -37.11 -3.05
CA LYS A 8 -5.63 -35.90 -3.65
C LYS A 8 -5.28 -34.62 -2.90
N LEU A 9 -4.84 -34.70 -1.64
CA LEU A 9 -4.45 -33.53 -0.86
C LEU A 9 -2.95 -33.22 -1.01
N ASN A 10 -2.13 -34.23 -1.30
CA ASN A 10 -0.71 -34.04 -1.63
C ASN A 10 -0.45 -33.63 -3.08
N SER A 11 -1.48 -33.60 -3.95
CA SER A 11 -1.41 -32.98 -5.28
C SER A 11 -1.88 -31.53 -5.28
N VAL A 12 -2.08 -30.92 -4.10
CA VAL A 12 -2.15 -29.46 -4.00
C VAL A 12 -0.72 -28.99 -4.17
N ASP A 13 -0.32 -28.84 -5.43
CA ASP A 13 0.91 -28.22 -5.87
C ASP A 13 1.18 -27.01 -4.98
N HIS A 14 2.24 -27.09 -4.18
CA HIS A 14 3.02 -25.91 -3.89
C HIS A 14 3.55 -25.44 -5.24
N SER A 15 2.77 -24.61 -5.91
CA SER A 15 3.16 -23.91 -7.12
C SER A 15 4.43 -23.12 -6.78
N SER A 16 5.59 -23.69 -7.07
CA SER A 16 6.79 -22.91 -7.32
C SER A 16 6.39 -21.80 -8.29
N PRO A 17 6.76 -20.53 -8.03
CA PRO A 17 6.51 -19.47 -8.98
C PRO A 17 7.06 -19.93 -10.33
N ASN A 18 6.23 -19.83 -11.37
CA ASN A 18 6.58 -20.33 -12.70
C ASN A 18 7.87 -19.63 -13.12
N HIS A 19 8.90 -20.38 -13.49
CA HIS A 19 10.21 -19.82 -13.90
C HIS A 19 10.09 -18.81 -15.07
N SER A 20 8.97 -18.83 -15.80
CA SER A 20 8.62 -17.84 -16.84
C SER A 20 8.08 -16.51 -16.30
N GLU A 21 7.43 -16.50 -15.14
CA GLU A 21 6.88 -15.29 -14.50
C GLU A 21 8.00 -14.47 -13.86
N GLU A 22 8.92 -15.13 -13.15
CA GLU A 22 10.09 -14.49 -12.54
C GLU A 22 10.97 -13.83 -13.61
N LYS A 23 11.24 -14.56 -14.70
CA LYS A 23 11.96 -14.01 -15.85
C LYS A 23 11.26 -12.81 -16.48
N HIS A 24 9.92 -12.82 -16.55
CA HIS A 24 9.17 -11.71 -17.13
C HIS A 24 9.21 -10.46 -16.24
N LEU A 25 9.21 -10.65 -14.91
CA LEU A 25 9.36 -9.55 -13.95
C LEU A 25 10.77 -8.95 -14.02
N ASP A 26 11.80 -9.79 -14.11
CA ASP A 26 13.19 -9.33 -14.28
C ASP A 26 13.33 -8.52 -15.57
N ASP A 27 12.78 -8.99 -16.69
CA ASP A 27 12.80 -8.26 -17.97
C ASP A 27 12.10 -6.87 -17.87
N ILE A 28 11.02 -6.77 -17.09
CA ILE A 28 10.30 -5.50 -16.84
C ILE A 28 11.17 -4.55 -16.00
N LEU A 29 11.78 -5.07 -14.93
CA LEU A 29 12.62 -4.28 -14.02
C LEU A 29 13.88 -3.79 -14.73
N ASP A 30 14.59 -4.67 -15.43
CA ASP A 30 15.78 -4.32 -16.21
C ASP A 30 15.47 -3.21 -17.22
N ARG A 31 14.30 -3.29 -17.87
CA ARG A 31 13.86 -2.26 -18.81
C ARG A 31 13.53 -0.96 -18.10
N ALA A 32 12.82 -1.01 -16.97
CA ALA A 32 12.47 0.17 -16.19
C ALA A 32 13.72 0.87 -15.66
N GLU A 33 14.71 0.13 -15.17
CA GLU A 33 16.01 0.66 -14.72
C GLU A 33 16.79 1.28 -15.88
N SER A 34 16.85 0.62 -17.03
CA SER A 34 17.53 1.15 -18.21
C SER A 34 16.89 2.44 -18.72
N LEU A 35 15.54 2.53 -18.72
CA LEU A 35 14.84 3.74 -19.13
C LEU A 35 15.04 4.87 -18.11
N MET A 36 15.00 4.57 -16.82
CA MET A 36 15.26 5.53 -15.75
C MET A 36 16.68 6.10 -15.85
N ALA A 37 17.69 5.23 -16.00
CA ALA A 37 19.07 5.64 -16.15
C ALA A 37 19.30 6.51 -17.40
N ALA A 38 18.60 6.22 -18.51
CA ALA A 38 18.66 7.04 -19.72
C ALA A 38 18.07 8.45 -19.49
N ILE A 39 16.94 8.53 -18.79
CA ILE A 39 16.29 9.80 -18.44
C ILE A 39 17.19 10.64 -17.52
N GLU A 40 17.82 10.03 -16.52
CA GLU A 40 18.72 10.72 -15.59
C GLU A 40 20.00 11.22 -16.28
N ALA A 41 20.57 10.43 -17.20
CA ALA A 41 21.85 10.74 -17.83
C ALA A 41 21.75 11.77 -18.97
N GLU A 42 20.77 11.61 -19.87
CA GLU A 42 20.68 12.36 -21.12
C GLU A 42 19.38 13.16 -21.27
N GLY A 43 18.46 13.06 -20.30
CA GLY A 43 17.10 13.58 -20.40
C GLY A 43 16.16 12.63 -21.14
N THR A 44 14.96 13.09 -21.48
CA THR A 44 13.93 12.25 -22.11
C THR A 44 14.40 11.63 -23.43
N PRO A 45 14.50 10.30 -23.54
CA PRO A 45 14.91 9.64 -24.77
C PRO A 45 13.94 9.93 -25.94
N PRO A 46 14.41 9.91 -27.20
CA PRO A 46 13.54 10.15 -28.35
C PRO A 46 12.37 9.17 -28.42
N GLY A 47 11.15 9.70 -28.52
CA GLY A 47 9.92 8.90 -28.60
C GLY A 47 9.34 8.46 -27.25
N VAL A 48 9.99 8.77 -26.14
CA VAL A 48 9.43 8.61 -24.79
C VAL A 48 8.68 9.88 -24.40
N HIS A 49 7.51 9.73 -23.78
CA HIS A 49 6.63 10.85 -23.43
C HIS A 49 6.32 10.85 -21.93
N LEU A 50 6.43 12.01 -21.29
CA LEU A 50 5.88 12.23 -19.95
C LEU A 50 4.36 12.44 -20.08
N ALA A 51 3.57 11.53 -19.55
CA ALA A 51 2.10 11.62 -19.63
C ALA A 51 1.50 12.38 -18.45
N TYR A 52 2.05 12.18 -17.26
CA TYR A 52 1.50 12.75 -16.05
C TYR A 52 2.59 12.96 -15.00
N GLU A 53 2.45 14.03 -14.24
CA GLU A 53 3.30 14.37 -13.10
C GLU A 53 2.38 14.69 -11.91
N LEU A 54 2.65 14.04 -10.79
CA LEU A 54 1.95 14.24 -9.53
C LEU A 54 2.94 14.66 -8.46
N GLU A 55 2.73 15.84 -7.90
CA GLU A 55 3.48 16.33 -6.76
C GLU A 55 2.66 16.13 -5.48
N TYR A 56 3.25 15.51 -4.47
CA TYR A 56 2.66 15.36 -3.15
C TYR A 56 3.74 15.36 -2.07
N GLN A 57 3.33 15.59 -0.82
CA GLN A 57 4.22 15.43 0.33
C GLN A 57 3.92 14.09 1.01
N ARG A 58 4.96 13.36 1.42
CA ARG A 58 4.86 12.16 2.25
C ARG A 58 5.73 12.29 3.50
N GLY A 59 5.47 11.43 4.47
CA GLY A 59 6.17 11.44 5.75
C GLY A 59 5.68 12.56 6.68
N GLY A 60 6.50 12.89 7.68
CA GLY A 60 6.15 13.84 8.71
C GLY A 60 5.26 13.26 9.82
N ARG A 61 5.11 14.04 10.89
CA ARG A 61 4.40 13.62 12.09
C ARG A 61 2.88 13.69 11.90
N ASN A 62 2.22 12.54 11.76
CA ASN A 62 0.76 12.48 11.76
C ASN A 62 0.20 12.39 13.20
N ILE A 63 0.05 13.56 13.86
CA ILE A 63 -0.35 13.66 15.26
C ILE A 63 -1.75 13.07 15.51
N VAL A 64 -2.70 13.31 14.60
CA VAL A 64 -4.10 12.92 14.81
C VAL A 64 -4.26 11.40 14.71
N GLU A 65 -3.72 10.80 13.64
CA GLU A 65 -3.77 9.36 13.43
C GLU A 65 -2.97 8.63 14.51
N SER A 66 -1.75 9.09 14.80
CA SER A 66 -0.91 8.47 15.84
C SER A 66 -1.50 8.62 17.24
N GLY A 67 -2.15 9.75 17.53
CA GLY A 67 -2.85 9.97 18.80
C GLY A 67 -4.03 9.02 18.99
N PHE A 68 -4.83 8.81 17.93
CA PHE A 68 -5.97 7.89 17.96
C PHE A 68 -5.53 6.44 18.17
N TRP A 69 -4.61 5.95 17.33
CA TRP A 69 -4.12 4.57 17.42
C TRP A 69 -3.30 4.33 18.69
N GLY A 70 -2.52 5.33 19.11
CA GLY A 70 -1.81 5.31 20.38
C GLY A 70 -2.77 5.17 21.56
N LEU A 71 -3.85 5.96 21.62
CA LEU A 71 -4.85 5.87 22.69
C LEU A 71 -5.57 4.52 22.67
N LEU A 72 -5.97 4.06 21.49
CA LEU A 72 -6.62 2.75 21.31
C LEU A 72 -5.73 1.63 21.83
N GLY A 73 -4.48 1.57 21.38
CA GLY A 73 -3.53 0.54 21.81
C GLY A 73 -3.17 0.64 23.31
N LEU A 74 -3.15 1.84 23.88
CA LEU A 74 -2.99 2.03 25.33
C LEU A 74 -4.16 1.45 26.12
N MET A 75 -5.38 1.38 25.56
CA MET A 75 -6.50 0.68 26.21
C MET A 75 -6.24 -0.84 26.29
N PHE A 76 -5.63 -1.45 25.27
CA PHE A 76 -5.31 -2.88 25.26
C PHE A 76 -4.24 -3.27 26.27
N ILE A 77 -3.34 -2.35 26.65
CA ILE A 77 -2.32 -2.59 27.67
C ILE A 77 -2.80 -2.12 29.04
N GLY A 78 -3.34 -0.90 29.11
CA GLY A 78 -3.70 -0.21 30.35
C GLY A 78 -4.90 -0.81 31.06
N VAL A 79 -5.95 -1.24 30.33
CA VAL A 79 -7.15 -1.83 30.95
C VAL A 79 -6.83 -3.16 31.63
N PRO A 80 -6.18 -4.15 30.98
CA PRO A 80 -5.84 -5.40 31.64
C PRO A 80 -4.84 -5.21 32.79
N LEU A 81 -3.84 -4.34 32.63
CA LEU A 81 -2.88 -4.04 33.69
C LEU A 81 -3.57 -3.40 34.91
N GLY A 82 -4.47 -2.44 34.68
CA GLY A 82 -5.27 -1.81 35.73
C GLY A 82 -6.14 -2.82 36.47
N MET A 83 -6.76 -3.76 35.75
CA MET A 83 -7.53 -4.86 36.36
C MET A 83 -6.65 -5.76 37.23
N ILE A 84 -5.45 -6.14 36.78
CA ILE A 84 -4.50 -6.94 37.57
C ILE A 84 -4.11 -6.21 38.85
N VAL A 85 -3.74 -4.92 38.76
CA VAL A 85 -3.32 -4.12 39.91
C VAL A 85 -4.45 -3.98 40.93
N MET A 86 -5.66 -3.66 40.47
CA MET A 86 -6.84 -3.55 41.36
C MET A 86 -7.15 -4.87 42.06
N MET A 87 -7.03 -5.99 41.35
CA MET A 87 -7.26 -7.32 41.91
C MET A 87 -6.18 -7.72 42.92
N LEU A 88 -4.92 -7.35 42.68
CA LEU A 88 -3.81 -7.52 43.63
C LEU A 88 -4.01 -6.67 44.89
N LEU A 89 -4.40 -5.40 44.76
CA LEU A 89 -4.67 -4.52 45.89
C LEU A 89 -5.86 -5.00 46.73
N ALA A 90 -6.91 -5.51 46.08
CA ALA A 90 -8.05 -6.12 46.74
C ALA A 90 -7.63 -7.37 47.54
N PHE A 91 -6.74 -8.19 47.00
CA PHE A 91 -6.20 -9.38 47.68
C PHE A 91 -5.33 -9.02 48.89
N LEU A 92 -4.45 -8.01 48.74
CA LEU A 92 -3.55 -7.56 49.81
C LEU A 92 -4.27 -6.84 50.96
N SER A 93 -5.36 -6.13 50.66
CA SER A 93 -6.11 -5.36 51.67
C SER A 93 -7.04 -6.23 52.53
N ASN A 94 -7.49 -7.40 52.04
CA ASN A 94 -8.33 -8.30 52.83
C ASN A 94 -8.08 -9.78 52.50
N PRO A 95 -6.97 -10.37 53.00
CA PRO A 95 -6.53 -11.71 52.63
C PRO A 95 -7.48 -12.83 53.09
N SER A 96 -8.33 -12.59 54.11
CA SER A 96 -9.35 -13.53 54.57
C SER A 96 -10.60 -13.56 53.67
N GLY A 97 -10.77 -12.55 52.80
CA GLY A 97 -11.85 -12.46 51.81
C GLY A 97 -11.47 -13.00 50.43
N ALA A 98 -10.25 -13.50 50.26
CA ALA A 98 -9.78 -14.11 49.03
C ALA A 98 -10.54 -15.41 48.76
N THR A 99 -11.65 -15.29 48.02
CA THR A 99 -12.37 -16.46 47.52
C THR A 99 -11.44 -17.29 46.63
N PRO A 100 -11.59 -18.62 46.58
CA PRO A 100 -10.82 -19.50 45.68
C PRO A 100 -10.93 -19.06 44.21
N LEU A 101 -11.99 -18.33 43.87
CA LEU A 101 -12.17 -17.68 42.57
C LEU A 101 -11.05 -16.68 42.26
N GLY A 102 -10.60 -15.88 43.22
CA GLY A 102 -9.54 -14.89 43.02
C GLY A 102 -8.18 -15.51 42.68
N LEU A 103 -7.84 -16.63 43.32
CA LEU A 103 -6.59 -17.37 43.06
C LEU A 103 -6.58 -18.05 41.68
N ILE A 104 -7.75 -18.43 41.17
CA ILE A 104 -7.90 -19.02 39.82
C ILE A 104 -7.97 -17.93 38.76
N CYS A 105 -8.70 -16.86 39.02
CA CYS A 105 -8.91 -15.77 38.07
C CYS A 105 -7.63 -14.96 37.81
N LEU A 106 -6.73 -14.78 38.78
CA LEU A 106 -5.52 -13.97 38.63
C LEU A 106 -4.54 -14.53 37.56
N PRO A 107 -4.19 -15.82 37.52
CA PRO A 107 -3.38 -16.38 36.44
C PRO A 107 -4.12 -16.40 35.09
N LEU A 108 -5.44 -16.64 35.07
CA LEU A 108 -6.26 -16.54 33.85
C LEU A 108 -6.26 -15.13 33.26
N LEU A 109 -6.36 -14.12 34.13
CA LEU A 109 -6.32 -12.70 33.77
C LEU A 109 -4.90 -12.30 33.36
N GLY A 110 -3.86 -12.90 33.94
CA GLY A 110 -2.47 -12.75 33.49
C GLY A 110 -2.24 -13.28 32.07
N VAL A 111 -2.77 -14.47 31.74
CA VAL A 111 -2.70 -15.02 30.38
C VAL A 111 -3.47 -14.15 29.39
N GLY A 112 -4.68 -13.70 29.77
CA GLY A 112 -5.45 -12.76 28.97
C GLY A 112 -4.73 -11.44 28.76
N ALA A 113 -4.23 -10.82 29.83
CA ALA A 113 -3.49 -9.57 29.76
C ALA A 113 -2.22 -9.68 28.91
N PHE A 114 -1.53 -10.82 28.93
CA PHE A 114 -0.39 -11.07 28.06
C PHE A 114 -0.79 -11.08 26.58
N ALA A 115 -1.88 -11.76 26.22
CA ALA A 115 -2.39 -11.78 24.85
C ALA A 115 -2.83 -10.37 24.40
N PHE A 116 -3.57 -9.65 25.26
CA PHE A 116 -4.02 -8.28 24.98
C PHE A 116 -2.85 -7.29 24.89
N ALA A 117 -1.81 -7.43 25.73
CA ALA A 117 -0.63 -6.58 25.68
C ALA A 117 0.22 -6.86 24.44
N SER A 118 0.30 -8.11 23.97
CA SER A 118 0.95 -8.46 22.71
C SER A 118 0.26 -7.77 21.53
N MET A 119 -1.08 -7.83 21.47
CA MET A 119 -1.83 -7.13 20.42
C MET A 119 -1.70 -5.61 20.55
N GLY A 120 -1.78 -5.08 21.77
CA GLY A 120 -1.63 -3.64 22.03
C GLY A 120 -0.24 -3.12 21.65
N LYS A 121 0.83 -3.91 21.86
CA LYS A 121 2.19 -3.52 21.48
C LYS A 121 2.30 -3.26 19.98
N ASP A 122 1.75 -4.14 19.16
CA ASP A 122 1.81 -4.01 17.70
C ASP A 122 0.96 -2.84 17.22
N ILE A 123 -0.15 -2.54 17.90
CA ILE A 123 -1.01 -1.38 17.62
C ILE A 123 -0.33 -0.06 18.04
N VAL A 124 0.46 -0.05 19.13
CA VAL A 124 1.08 1.17 19.69
C VAL A 124 2.44 1.48 19.06
N SER A 125 3.18 0.48 18.58
CA SER A 125 4.58 0.63 18.16
C SER A 125 4.76 1.62 17.00
N GLU A 126 3.95 1.51 15.95
CA GLU A 126 3.99 2.40 14.78
C GLU A 126 3.55 3.84 15.11
N PRO A 127 2.41 4.07 15.79
CA PRO A 127 2.03 5.41 16.26
C PRO A 127 3.07 6.07 17.15
N VAL A 128 3.66 5.33 18.09
CA VAL A 128 4.70 5.88 18.97
C VAL A 128 5.94 6.23 18.17
N ARG A 129 6.37 5.37 17.24
CA ARG A 129 7.49 5.68 16.35
C ARG A 129 7.21 6.95 15.54
N ASN A 130 6.05 7.07 14.90
CA ASN A 130 5.66 8.27 14.15
C ASN A 130 5.65 9.55 15.03
N LEU A 131 5.33 9.42 16.32
CA LEU A 131 5.39 10.55 17.24
C LEU A 131 6.82 10.88 17.70
N THR A 132 7.64 9.88 18.04
CA THR A 132 8.97 10.10 18.65
C THR A 132 10.07 10.29 17.63
N ASP A 133 9.96 9.62 16.48
CA ASP A 133 10.93 9.56 15.39
C ASP A 133 10.16 9.50 14.07
N PRO A 134 9.45 10.60 13.70
CA PRO A 134 8.71 10.66 12.44
C PRO A 134 9.68 10.53 11.27
N ASP A 135 9.22 9.87 10.21
CA ASP A 135 9.93 9.91 8.94
C ASP A 135 10.02 11.38 8.45
N PRO A 136 11.12 11.79 7.78
CA PRO A 136 11.28 13.16 7.31
C PRO A 136 10.15 13.54 6.36
N VAL A 137 9.88 14.85 6.27
CA VAL A 137 8.93 15.37 5.28
C VAL A 137 9.64 15.36 3.93
N GLU A 138 9.11 14.57 3.01
CA GLU A 138 9.65 14.46 1.66
C GLU A 138 8.67 15.08 0.66
N HIS A 139 9.18 15.94 -0.21
CA HIS A 139 8.50 16.34 -1.41
C HIS A 139 8.71 15.29 -2.49
N VAL A 140 7.61 14.76 -3.02
CA VAL A 140 7.62 13.64 -3.93
C VAL A 140 7.02 14.06 -5.26
N VAL A 141 7.77 13.78 -6.32
CA VAL A 141 7.35 13.94 -7.72
C VAL A 141 7.25 12.57 -8.37
N GLU A 142 6.02 12.11 -8.57
CA GLU A 142 5.72 10.89 -9.30
C GLU A 142 5.47 11.21 -10.78
N ARG A 143 6.18 10.53 -11.68
CA ARG A 143 6.14 10.76 -13.12
C ARG A 143 5.76 9.48 -13.85
N THR A 144 4.69 9.56 -14.65
CA THR A 144 4.27 8.48 -15.54
C THR A 144 4.84 8.67 -16.93
N TRP A 145 5.71 7.76 -17.34
CA TRP A 145 6.39 7.74 -18.63
C TRP A 145 5.80 6.70 -19.56
N LEU A 146 5.65 7.08 -20.83
CA LEU A 146 5.15 6.26 -21.92
C LEU A 146 6.27 6.06 -22.95
N ASP A 147 6.63 4.80 -23.20
CA ASP A 147 7.52 4.39 -24.29
C ASP A 147 6.70 3.62 -25.33
N PRO A 148 6.05 4.33 -26.29
CA PRO A 148 5.23 3.71 -27.32
C PRO A 148 6.03 2.81 -28.26
N GLY A 149 7.32 3.11 -28.48
CA GLY A 149 8.20 2.30 -29.32
C GLY A 149 8.36 0.87 -28.79
N ASN A 150 8.35 0.71 -27.47
CA ASN A 150 8.49 -0.58 -26.80
C ASN A 150 7.18 -1.05 -26.15
N ARG A 151 6.08 -0.30 -26.35
CA ARG A 151 4.78 -0.51 -25.69
C ARG A 151 4.94 -0.67 -24.18
N PHE A 152 5.70 0.22 -23.56
CA PHE A 152 6.09 0.12 -22.15
C PHE A 152 5.62 1.35 -21.39
N VAL A 153 5.17 1.14 -20.15
CA VAL A 153 4.79 2.21 -19.21
C VAL A 153 5.65 2.04 -17.97
N ALA A 154 6.19 3.13 -17.48
CA ALA A 154 6.95 3.16 -16.23
C ALA A 154 6.55 4.37 -15.39
N VAL A 155 6.48 4.17 -14.09
CA VAL A 155 6.16 5.22 -13.11
C VAL A 155 7.34 5.32 -12.17
N TYR A 156 7.97 6.49 -12.17
CA TYR A 156 9.13 6.78 -11.34
C TYR A 156 8.79 7.81 -10.29
N LEU A 157 9.32 7.60 -9.09
CA LEU A 157 9.17 8.48 -7.95
C LEU A 157 10.52 9.14 -7.68
N HIS A 158 10.52 10.47 -7.64
CA HIS A 158 11.66 11.26 -7.18
C HIS A 158 11.26 11.89 -5.85
N ALA A 159 12.02 11.61 -4.80
CA ALA A 159 11.80 12.19 -3.48
C ALA A 159 12.94 13.14 -3.14
N THR A 160 12.59 14.27 -2.54
CA THR A 160 13.54 15.24 -2.00
C THR A 160 13.15 15.50 -0.56
N ASP A 161 14.09 15.36 0.36
CA ASP A 161 13.90 15.75 1.75
C ASP A 161 13.79 17.28 1.83
N ASP A 162 12.65 17.78 2.30
CA ASP A 162 12.36 19.22 2.37
C ASP A 162 13.27 19.97 3.36
N GLU A 163 13.74 19.30 4.42
CA GLU A 163 14.58 19.91 5.44
C GLU A 163 16.05 19.93 5.04
N SER A 164 16.56 18.80 4.54
CA SER A 164 17.98 18.66 4.19
C SER A 164 18.29 19.09 2.74
N GLY A 165 17.27 19.17 1.88
CA GLY A 165 17.41 19.42 0.45
C GLY A 165 18.10 18.28 -0.30
N ILE A 166 18.24 17.11 0.32
CA ILE A 166 18.89 15.94 -0.27
C ILE A 166 17.89 15.25 -1.20
N GLU A 167 18.29 15.09 -2.46
CA GLU A 167 17.55 14.31 -3.44
C GLU A 167 17.86 12.82 -3.26
N HIS A 168 16.81 12.01 -3.12
CA HIS A 168 16.91 10.56 -3.08
C HIS A 168 17.04 9.99 -4.50
N LYS A 169 17.66 8.81 -4.60
CA LYS A 169 17.72 8.08 -5.87
C LYS A 169 16.28 7.79 -6.34
N PRO A 170 15.96 7.95 -7.63
CA PRO A 170 14.62 7.65 -8.13
C PRO A 170 14.25 6.19 -7.93
N GLU A 171 12.98 5.98 -7.61
CA GLU A 171 12.40 4.67 -7.33
C GLU A 171 11.41 4.27 -8.41
N ILE A 172 11.37 2.97 -8.74
CA ILE A 172 10.39 2.42 -9.67
C ILE A 172 9.13 2.05 -8.87
N VAL A 173 8.03 2.79 -9.08
CA VAL A 173 6.75 2.52 -8.41
C VAL A 173 6.05 1.36 -9.11
N THR A 174 5.96 1.44 -10.43
CA THR A 174 5.38 0.38 -11.25
C THR A 174 5.91 0.48 -12.68
N ALA A 175 6.03 -0.66 -13.34
CA ALA A 175 6.37 -0.72 -14.75
C ALA A 175 5.73 -1.95 -15.38
N PHE A 176 5.32 -1.86 -16.65
CA PHE A 176 4.69 -2.97 -17.35
C PHE A 176 4.67 -2.77 -18.86
N PHE A 177 4.62 -3.89 -19.59
CA PHE A 177 4.36 -3.91 -21.02
C PHE A 177 2.86 -3.87 -21.32
N VAL A 178 2.50 -3.14 -22.37
CA VAL A 178 1.14 -2.92 -22.83
C VAL A 178 0.88 -3.82 -24.03
N GLY A 179 0.15 -4.93 -23.81
CA GLY A 179 -0.29 -5.84 -24.86
C GLY A 179 -1.40 -5.30 -25.78
N GLU A 180 -1.73 -6.06 -26.84
CA GLU A 180 -2.74 -5.70 -27.86
C GLU A 180 -4.15 -5.52 -27.29
N ASN A 181 -4.47 -6.25 -26.21
CA ASN A 181 -5.78 -6.21 -25.56
C ASN A 181 -5.84 -5.20 -24.39
N SER A 182 -4.75 -4.46 -24.17
CA SER A 182 -4.70 -3.43 -23.14
C SER A 182 -5.59 -2.26 -23.52
N TYR A 183 -6.12 -1.57 -22.51
CA TYR A 183 -7.01 -0.45 -22.68
C TYR A 183 -6.84 0.57 -21.56
N VAL A 184 -7.20 1.81 -21.83
CA VAL A 184 -7.33 2.86 -20.82
C VAL A 184 -8.81 3.00 -20.47
N SER A 185 -9.12 3.11 -19.19
CA SER A 185 -10.47 3.40 -18.71
C SER A 185 -10.47 4.70 -17.94
N VAL A 186 -11.50 5.52 -18.14
CA VAL A 186 -11.72 6.73 -17.33
C VAL A 186 -13.00 6.58 -16.53
N GLY A 187 -12.86 6.32 -15.22
CA GLY A 187 -13.96 6.10 -14.29
C GLY A 187 -14.18 7.27 -13.35
N THR A 188 -15.38 7.32 -12.79
CA THR A 188 -15.76 8.29 -11.74
C THR A 188 -16.17 7.50 -10.50
N GLN A 189 -15.46 7.71 -9.40
CA GLN A 189 -15.88 7.28 -8.08
C GLN A 189 -16.65 8.43 -7.42
N HIS A 190 -17.96 8.23 -7.26
CA HIS A 190 -18.79 9.24 -6.64
C HIS A 190 -18.47 9.40 -5.15
N PRO A 191 -18.63 10.62 -4.60
CA PRO A 191 -18.51 10.84 -3.17
C PRO A 191 -19.54 9.99 -2.44
N HIS A 192 -19.11 9.31 -1.38
CA HIS A 192 -19.99 8.55 -0.52
C HIS A 192 -19.74 8.96 0.93
N GLY A 193 -20.82 9.28 1.65
CA GLY A 193 -20.77 9.73 3.04
C GLY A 193 -21.46 8.75 3.97
N GLY A 194 -20.71 8.26 4.97
CA GLY A 194 -21.23 7.61 6.17
C GLY A 194 -20.88 8.42 7.42
N ALA A 195 -21.38 8.01 8.59
CA ALA A 195 -21.12 8.69 9.87
C ALA A 195 -19.62 8.82 10.20
N ASP A 196 -18.79 7.93 9.64
CA ASP A 196 -17.38 7.78 10.02
C ASP A 196 -16.38 8.07 8.89
N ASN A 197 -16.82 8.31 7.65
CA ASN A 197 -15.94 8.66 6.53
C ASN A 197 -16.69 9.43 5.44
N VAL A 198 -16.15 10.60 5.10
CA VAL A 198 -16.52 11.36 3.91
C VAL A 198 -15.47 11.04 2.85
N ASP A 199 -15.77 10.08 1.97
CA ASP A 199 -14.97 9.92 0.75
C ASP A 199 -15.34 11.07 -0.20
N PRO A 200 -14.42 12.00 -0.50
CA PRO A 200 -14.71 13.14 -1.37
C PRO A 200 -15.01 12.74 -2.82
N GLY A 201 -14.87 11.46 -3.18
CA GLY A 201 -14.97 10.98 -4.55
C GLY A 201 -13.70 11.34 -5.33
N ARG A 202 -13.55 10.71 -6.50
CA ARG A 202 -12.37 10.89 -7.36
C ARG A 202 -12.68 10.53 -8.81
N GLU A 203 -11.96 11.15 -9.74
CA GLU A 203 -11.89 10.67 -11.12
C GLU A 203 -10.64 9.78 -11.25
N ILE A 204 -10.75 8.67 -11.96
CA ILE A 204 -9.69 7.66 -12.05
C ILE A 204 -9.41 7.37 -13.52
N VAL A 205 -8.15 7.54 -13.93
CA VAL A 205 -7.65 7.04 -15.21
C VAL A 205 -6.87 5.77 -14.92
N ALA A 206 -7.35 4.63 -15.42
CA ALA A 206 -6.74 3.33 -15.20
C ALA A 206 -6.17 2.79 -16.51
N ILE A 207 -4.87 2.48 -16.54
CA ILE A 207 -4.23 1.78 -17.64
C ILE A 207 -4.25 0.30 -17.31
N TYR A 208 -5.03 -0.49 -18.05
CA TYR A 208 -5.09 -1.94 -17.90
C TYR A 208 -4.19 -2.60 -18.92
N ALA A 209 -3.09 -3.17 -18.46
CA ALA A 209 -2.24 -4.04 -19.26
C ALA A 209 -2.72 -5.49 -19.16
N MET A 210 -3.13 -6.05 -20.30
CA MET A 210 -3.42 -7.48 -20.41
C MET A 210 -2.20 -8.19 -21.01
N THR A 211 -1.61 -9.12 -20.25
CA THR A 211 -0.57 -10.00 -20.78
C THR A 211 -1.20 -11.31 -21.27
N LYS A 212 -0.61 -11.95 -22.30
CA LYS A 212 -1.10 -13.25 -22.82
C LYS A 212 -0.72 -14.44 -21.93
N ILE A 213 0.16 -14.22 -20.96
CA ILE A 213 0.84 -15.28 -20.19
C ILE A 213 0.06 -15.59 -18.91
N THR A 214 -0.69 -14.62 -18.40
CA THR A 214 -1.48 -14.74 -17.18
C THR A 214 -2.71 -13.86 -17.29
N ASP A 215 -3.84 -14.29 -16.73
CA ASP A 215 -5.03 -13.43 -16.51
C ASP A 215 -4.74 -12.29 -15.51
N TYR A 216 -3.47 -11.95 -15.25
CA TYR A 216 -3.08 -10.81 -14.43
C TYR A 216 -3.31 -9.51 -15.20
N HIS A 217 -4.17 -8.70 -14.62
CA HIS A 217 -4.37 -7.31 -14.99
C HIS A 217 -3.35 -6.47 -14.22
N SER A 218 -2.26 -6.07 -14.86
CA SER A 218 -1.46 -4.97 -14.31
C SER A 218 -2.23 -3.68 -14.56
N ALA A 219 -2.70 -3.05 -13.50
CA ALA A 219 -3.45 -1.81 -13.57
C ALA A 219 -2.68 -0.71 -12.84
N HIS A 220 -2.34 0.37 -13.56
CA HIS A 220 -1.88 1.60 -12.93
C HIS A 220 -3.00 2.64 -12.97
N THR A 221 -3.28 3.22 -11.81
CA THR A 221 -4.39 4.16 -11.62
C THR A 221 -3.86 5.54 -11.28
N ILE A 222 -4.18 6.51 -12.13
CA ILE A 222 -3.93 7.93 -11.90
C ILE A 222 -5.23 8.53 -11.36
N THR A 223 -5.13 9.20 -10.22
CA THR A 223 -6.31 9.72 -9.51
C THR A 223 -6.35 11.24 -9.60
N PHE A 224 -7.53 11.78 -9.87
CA PHE A 224 -7.82 13.21 -9.84
C PHE A 224 -8.90 13.52 -8.82
N ALA A 225 -8.92 14.77 -8.34
CA ALA A 225 -10.00 15.24 -7.49
C ALA A 225 -11.35 15.13 -8.21
N TYR A 226 -12.41 14.83 -7.45
CA TYR A 226 -13.76 14.77 -7.99
C TYR A 226 -14.15 16.05 -8.75
N GLY A 227 -14.79 15.90 -9.91
CA GLY A 227 -15.14 17.04 -10.78
C GLY A 227 -14.04 17.47 -11.76
N GLN A 228 -12.85 16.86 -11.71
CA GLN A 228 -11.80 17.05 -12.71
C GLN A 228 -11.95 16.10 -13.92
N ARG A 229 -13.19 15.70 -14.25
CA ARG A 229 -13.49 14.71 -15.29
C ARG A 229 -12.85 15.04 -16.64
N LEU A 230 -12.89 16.32 -17.04
CA LEU A 230 -12.28 16.78 -18.29
C LEU A 230 -10.77 16.50 -18.36
N LYS A 231 -10.04 16.71 -17.25
CA LYS A 231 -8.60 16.41 -17.18
C LYS A 231 -8.35 14.91 -17.26
N ALA A 232 -9.17 14.12 -16.58
CA ALA A 232 -9.08 12.66 -16.61
C ALA A 232 -9.37 12.11 -18.03
N ASP A 233 -10.40 12.63 -18.71
CA ASP A 233 -10.73 12.25 -20.09
C ASP A 233 -9.62 12.67 -21.08
N GLU A 234 -9.04 13.87 -20.92
CA GLU A 234 -7.95 14.36 -21.75
C GLU A 234 -6.69 13.51 -21.58
N LEU A 235 -6.32 13.17 -20.33
CA LEU A 235 -5.20 12.28 -20.06
C LEU A 235 -5.46 10.87 -20.61
N GLY A 236 -6.65 10.31 -20.37
CA GLY A 236 -7.03 8.99 -20.86
C GLY A 236 -6.93 8.91 -22.38
N LYS A 237 -7.41 9.94 -23.08
CA LYS A 237 -7.27 10.07 -24.53
C LYS A 237 -5.81 10.20 -24.96
N THR A 238 -5.01 11.00 -24.26
CA THR A 238 -3.59 11.18 -24.56
C THR A 238 -2.82 9.87 -24.48
N ILE A 239 -3.03 9.10 -23.39
CA ILE A 239 -2.40 7.79 -23.21
C ILE A 239 -2.87 6.83 -24.33
N SER A 240 -4.18 6.81 -24.62
CA SER A 240 -4.76 6.00 -25.69
C SER A 240 -4.12 6.29 -27.05
N ASP A 241 -3.96 7.57 -27.39
CA ASP A 241 -3.43 8.04 -28.67
C ASP A 241 -1.92 7.78 -28.78
N VAL A 242 -1.15 8.05 -27.72
CA VAL A 242 0.31 7.84 -27.69
C VAL A 242 0.67 6.36 -27.74
N MET A 243 0.01 5.54 -26.90
CA MET A 243 0.32 4.10 -26.80
C MET A 243 -0.40 3.25 -27.86
N GLY A 244 -1.30 3.84 -28.65
CA GLY A 244 -2.07 3.12 -29.67
C GLY A 244 -2.98 2.04 -29.08
N ILE A 245 -3.51 2.26 -27.87
CA ILE A 245 -4.41 1.33 -27.18
C ILE A 245 -5.83 1.86 -27.16
N ARG A 246 -6.82 1.01 -26.84
CA ARG A 246 -8.24 1.39 -26.85
C ARG A 246 -8.57 2.23 -25.62
N LEU A 247 -9.27 3.35 -25.82
CA LEU A 247 -9.98 4.06 -24.74
C LEU A 247 -11.36 3.42 -24.51
N LYS A 248 -11.66 3.08 -23.26
CA LYS A 248 -12.94 2.54 -22.80
C LYS A 248 -13.59 3.57 -21.87
N ASN A 249 -14.69 4.16 -22.33
CA ASN A 249 -15.51 5.08 -21.54
C ASN A 249 -16.62 4.33 -20.81
#